data_AF-A0A2S9GIG4-F1
#
_entry.id   AF-A0A2S9GIG4-F1
#
_cell.length_a   1.000
_cell.length_b   1.000
_cell.length_c   1.000
_cell.angle_alpha   90.00
_cell.angle_beta   90.00
_cell.angle_gamma   90.00
#
_symmetry.space_group_name_H-M   'P 1'
#
loop_
_entity.id
_entity.type
_entity.pdbx_description
1 polymer ?
#
loop_
_entity_poly.entity_id
_entity_poly.type
_entity_poly.pdbx_seq_one_letter_code
_entity_poly.pdbx_strand_id
1 'polypeptide(L)'
;AKTGFGIGSAGLPSYTVLIEGFNQALDNDVVLSMKQGNVAAPGRVVDDREVHEYFTHHGHRTAVSQRALQAHADPLLGYTDIDDV
;
A
#
# COMPACT_ATOMS: atom_id res chain seq x y z
N ALA A 1 6.56 -9.73 -14.44
CA ALA A 1 7.17 -9.78 -13.10
C ALA A 1 7.59 -8.37 -12.69
N LYS A 2 7.01 -7.79 -11.63
CA LYS A 2 7.56 -6.54 -11.04
C LYS A 2 8.86 -6.92 -10.34
N THR A 3 9.99 -6.64 -10.97
CA THR A 3 11.32 -6.94 -10.44
C THR A 3 11.67 -5.91 -9.37
N GLY A 4 11.37 -6.25 -8.11
CA GLY A 4 12.05 -5.68 -6.95
C GLY A 4 11.53 -4.34 -6.42
N PHE A 5 12.04 -4.02 -5.23
CA PHE A 5 11.80 -2.78 -4.51
C PHE A 5 12.42 -1.60 -5.25
N GLY A 6 11.61 -0.56 -5.50
CA GLY A 6 12.15 0.74 -5.88
C GLY A 6 12.98 1.33 -4.73
N ILE A 7 14.02 2.10 -5.06
CA ILE A 7 14.98 2.67 -4.10
C ILE A 7 14.32 3.54 -3.00
N GLY A 8 13.12 4.07 -3.25
CA GLY A 8 12.36 4.88 -2.28
C GLY A 8 11.89 4.11 -1.04
N SER A 9 12.10 2.79 -0.98
CA SER A 9 11.82 1.94 0.18
C SER A 9 13.07 1.42 0.88
N ALA A 10 14.28 1.84 0.47
CA ALA A 10 15.52 1.39 1.09
C ALA A 10 15.57 1.82 2.56
N GLY A 11 15.71 0.84 3.46
CA GLY A 11 15.79 1.07 4.91
C GLY A 11 14.44 1.18 5.64
N LEU A 12 13.31 1.08 4.92
CA LEU A 12 11.99 1.07 5.54
C LEU A 12 11.51 -0.36 5.81
N PRO A 13 10.74 -0.59 6.88
CA PRO A 13 10.07 -1.86 7.12
C PRO A 13 9.28 -2.34 5.90
N SER A 14 9.48 -3.61 5.58
CA SER A 14 8.73 -4.31 4.54
C SER A 14 8.35 -5.68 5.08
N TYR A 15 7.13 -6.08 4.80
CA TYR A 15 6.57 -7.36 5.23
C TYR A 15 6.12 -8.16 4.03
N THR A 16 6.24 -9.48 4.16
CA THR A 16 5.63 -10.43 3.22
C THR A 16 4.48 -11.10 3.96
N VAL A 17 3.27 -10.94 3.45
CA VAL A 17 2.05 -11.53 4.00
C VAL A 17 1.66 -12.72 3.13
N LEU A 18 1.59 -13.90 3.73
CA LEU A 18 1.03 -15.08 3.09
C LEU A 18 -0.47 -15.12 3.38
N ILE A 19 -1.29 -15.17 2.34
CA ILE A 19 -2.71 -15.40 2.42
C ILE A 19 -2.96 -16.81 1.89
N GLU A 20 -3.34 -17.72 2.78
CA GLU A 20 -3.67 -19.10 2.42
C GLU A 20 -4.98 -19.15 1.63
N GLY A 21 -5.03 -20.01 0.61
CA GLY A 21 -6.24 -20.29 -0.14
C GLY A 21 -7.35 -20.86 0.76
N PHE A 22 -8.62 -20.70 0.36
CA PHE A 22 -9.75 -21.17 1.18
C PHE A 22 -9.76 -22.70 1.36
N ASN A 23 -9.16 -23.43 0.42
CA ASN A 23 -8.90 -24.85 0.53
C ASN A 23 -7.61 -25.23 -0.23
N GLN A 24 -7.02 -26.37 0.15
CA GLN A 24 -5.75 -26.87 -0.42
C GLN A 24 -5.88 -27.47 -1.83
N ALA A 25 -7.09 -27.61 -2.36
CA ALA A 25 -7.33 -28.38 -3.59
C ALA A 25 -7.47 -27.51 -4.84
N LEU A 26 -8.05 -26.31 -4.72
CA LEU A 26 -8.41 -25.46 -5.86
C LEU A 26 -7.89 -24.04 -5.75
N ASP A 27 -7.65 -23.54 -4.54
CA ASP A 27 -7.23 -22.16 -4.33
C ASP A 27 -5.71 -22.05 -4.18
N ASN A 28 -5.13 -21.07 -4.85
CA ASN A 28 -3.70 -20.78 -4.71
C ASN A 28 -3.47 -19.83 -3.55
N ASP A 29 -2.39 -20.07 -2.81
CA ASP A 29 -1.89 -19.09 -1.85
C ASP A 29 -1.43 -17.82 -2.56
N VAL A 30 -1.64 -16.68 -1.90
CA VAL A 30 -1.21 -15.38 -2.40
C VAL A 30 -0.14 -14.81 -1.48
N VAL A 31 0.95 -14.35 -2.10
CA VAL A 31 2.02 -13.64 -1.40
C VAL A 31 1.88 -12.15 -1.67
N LEU A 32 1.51 -11.39 -0.64
CA LEU A 32 1.45 -9.93 -0.70
C LEU A 32 2.73 -9.31 -0.15
N SER A 33 3.24 -8.31 -0.86
CA SER A 33 4.31 -7.44 -0.35
C SER A 33 3.70 -6.17 0.23
N MET A 34 3.93 -5.94 1.52
CA MET A 34 3.46 -4.75 2.23
C MET A 34 4.65 -3.84 2.57
N LYS A 35 4.47 -2.54 2.33
CA LYS A 35 5.51 -1.52 2.52
C LYS A 35 4.95 -0.38 3.36
N GLN A 36 5.81 0.23 4.17
CA GLN A 36 5.44 1.42 4.92
C GLN A 36 4.99 2.56 3.98
N GLY A 37 3.85 3.17 4.30
CA GLY A 37 3.35 4.36 3.61
C GLY A 37 4.08 5.63 4.08
N ASN A 38 4.96 6.18 3.25
CA ASN A 38 5.69 7.40 3.60
C ASN A 38 4.83 8.67 3.58
N VAL A 39 5.29 9.70 4.28
CA VAL A 39 4.76 11.06 4.16
C VAL A 39 4.85 11.53 2.71
N ALA A 40 3.78 12.16 2.21
CA ALA A 40 3.73 12.67 0.84
C ALA A 40 4.79 13.75 0.65
N ALA A 41 5.59 13.66 -0.42
CA ALA A 41 6.56 14.71 -0.74
C ALA A 41 5.91 16.10 -0.91
N PRO A 42 4.75 16.24 -1.61
CA PRO A 42 4.05 17.52 -1.74
C PRO A 42 3.48 18.08 -0.43
N GLY A 43 3.29 17.25 0.61
CA GLY A 43 2.73 17.72 1.90
C GLY A 43 3.59 18.75 2.62
N ARG A 44 4.81 19.03 2.14
CA ARG A 44 5.69 20.10 2.65
C ARG A 44 5.37 21.48 2.08
N VAL A 45 4.59 21.55 1.01
CA VAL A 45 4.30 22.79 0.26
C VAL A 45 2.82 22.97 -0.06
N VAL A 46 2.01 21.93 0.11
CA VAL A 46 0.56 21.97 -0.06
C VAL A 46 -0.07 22.11 1.33
N ASP A 47 -0.64 23.28 1.61
CA ASP A 47 -1.26 23.61 2.91
C ASP A 47 -2.80 23.48 2.89
N ASP A 48 -3.36 22.89 1.83
CA ASP A 48 -4.81 22.70 1.69
C ASP A 48 -5.34 21.72 2.75
N ARG A 49 -6.15 22.24 3.67
CA ARG A 49 -6.69 21.48 4.80
C ARG A 49 -7.58 20.32 4.35
N GLU A 50 -8.36 20.49 3.29
CA GLU A 50 -9.28 19.44 2.82
C GLU A 50 -8.48 18.23 2.32
N VAL A 51 -7.35 18.48 1.64
CA VAL A 51 -6.45 17.41 1.18
C VAL A 51 -5.81 16.67 2.34
N HIS A 52 -5.42 17.38 3.40
CA HIS A 52 -4.82 16.77 4.60
C HIS A 52 -5.82 15.93 5.39
N GLU A 53 -7.07 16.40 5.51
CA GLU A 53 -8.12 15.74 6.29
C GLU A 53 -8.80 14.58 5.53
N TYR A 54 -8.70 14.54 4.20
CA TYR A 54 -9.31 13.50 3.38
C TYR A 54 -8.75 12.09 3.67
N PHE A 55 -7.46 11.97 3.97
CA PHE A 55 -6.81 10.67 4.17
C PHE A 55 -6.63 10.35 5.65
N THR A 56 -7.12 9.19 6.07
CA THR A 56 -6.99 8.70 7.46
C THR A 56 -5.52 8.49 7.89
N HIS A 57 -4.67 7.99 6.98
CA HIS A 57 -3.23 7.81 7.17
C HIS A 57 -2.52 7.66 5.82
N HIS A 58 -1.19 7.58 5.81
CA HIS A 58 -0.40 7.56 4.57
C HIS A 58 -0.49 6.27 3.75
N GLY A 59 -0.86 5.14 4.38
CA GLY A 59 -1.21 3.90 3.67
C GLY A 59 -2.47 4.10 2.83
N HIS A 60 -3.55 4.61 3.44
CA HIS A 60 -4.80 4.95 2.77
C HIS A 60 -4.59 5.85 1.56
N ARG A 61 -3.83 6.95 1.73
CA ARG A 61 -3.48 7.84 0.61
C ARG A 61 -2.82 7.10 -0.54
N THR A 62 -1.83 6.27 -0.24
CA THR A 62 -1.06 5.56 -1.26
C THR A 62 -1.92 4.55 -2.02
N ALA A 63 -2.78 3.79 -1.32
CA ALA A 63 -3.67 2.81 -1.93
C ALA A 63 -4.72 3.47 -2.84
N VAL A 64 -5.37 4.55 -2.38
CA VAL A 64 -6.38 5.29 -3.16
C VAL A 64 -5.75 5.95 -4.38
N SER A 65 -4.64 6.67 -4.22
CA SER A 65 -3.93 7.28 -5.35
C SER A 65 -3.47 6.24 -6.37
N GLN A 66 -2.89 5.13 -5.92
CA GLN A 66 -2.44 4.07 -6.83
C GLN A 66 -3.61 3.44 -7.59
N ARG A 67 -4.73 3.18 -6.91
CA ARG A 67 -5.94 2.64 -7.52
C ARG A 67 -6.50 3.60 -8.58
N ALA A 68 -6.58 4.89 -8.27
CA ALA A 68 -7.10 5.91 -9.19
C ALA A 68 -6.26 6.06 -10.47
N LEU A 69 -4.96 5.74 -10.41
CA LEU A 69 -4.05 5.80 -11.55
C LEU A 69 -4.08 4.53 -12.43
N GLN A 70 -4.86 3.51 -12.07
CA GLN A 70 -4.89 2.21 -12.74
C GLN A 70 -6.25 1.94 -13.38
N ALA A 71 -6.28 1.59 -14.68
CA ALA A 71 -7.50 1.15 -15.35
C ALA A 71 -8.02 -0.18 -14.80
N HIS A 72 -7.11 -1.05 -14.36
CA HIS A 72 -7.40 -2.35 -13.74
C HIS A 72 -6.53 -2.50 -12.51
N ALA A 73 -6.99 -1.94 -11.40
CA ALA A 73 -6.30 -2.07 -10.13
C ALA A 73 -6.34 -3.52 -9.62
N ASP A 74 -5.26 -3.94 -8.97
CA ASP A 74 -5.19 -5.24 -8.31
C ASP A 74 -6.31 -5.33 -7.23
N PRO A 75 -7.15 -6.38 -7.22
CA PRO A 75 -8.20 -6.53 -6.20
C PRO A 75 -7.68 -6.52 -4.77
N LEU A 76 -6.43 -6.97 -4.55
CA LEU A 76 -5.78 -7.01 -3.25
C LEU A 76 -4.99 -5.74 -2.92
N LEU A 77 -5.04 -4.71 -3.78
CA LEU A 77 -4.48 -3.41 -3.47
C LEU A 77 -5.27 -2.76 -2.33
N GLY A 78 -4.64 -2.64 -1.18
CA GLY A 78 -5.20 -2.01 -0.01
C GLY A 78 -4.12 -1.43 0.91
N TYR A 79 -4.53 -1.17 2.14
CA TYR A 79 -3.67 -0.71 3.22
C TYR A 79 -4.16 -1.34 4.52
N THR A 80 -3.27 -1.39 5.51
CA THR A 80 -3.57 -1.74 6.89
C THR A 80 -2.54 -1.05 7.77
N ASP A 81 -2.80 -1.03 9.07
CA ASP A 81 -1.87 -0.56 10.08
C ASP A 81 -1.25 -1.77 10.80
N ILE A 82 -0.03 -1.61 11.33
CA ILE A 82 0.59 -2.57 12.25
C ILE A 82 0.91 -1.82 13.54
N ASP A 83 0.46 -2.33 14.68
CA ASP A 83 0.67 -1.69 15.98
C ASP A 83 0.17 -0.23 16.03
N ASP A 84 -0.97 0.05 15.38
CA ASP A 84 -1.56 1.39 15.21
C ASP A 84 -0.68 2.40 14.42
N VAL A 85 0.25 1.92 13.59
CA VAL A 85 1.15 2.71 12.72
C VAL A 85 0.87 2.50 11.23
#